data_AF-A0A7J9JGN5-F1
#
_entry.id   AF-A0A7J9JGN5-F1
#
_cell.length_a   1.000
_cell.length_b   1.000
_cell.length_c   1.000
_cell.angle_alpha   90.00
_cell.angle_beta   90.00
_cell.angle_gamma   90.00
#
_symmetry.space_group_name_H-M   'P 1'
#
loop_
_entity.id
_entity.type
_entity.pdbx_description
1 polymer ?
#
loop_
_entity_poly.entity_id
_entity_poly.type
_entity_poly.pdbx_seq_one_letter_code
_entity_poly.pdbx_strand_id
1 'polypeptide(L)' 'MDVMQILNYPSENKSLIEPPTDEEIIQGVMDVSADDELWIP' A
#
# COMPACT_ATOMS: atom_id res chain seq x y z
N MET A 1 28.96 4.00 -21.63
CA MET A 1 27.91 3.89 -20.59
C MET A 1 28.52 4.44 -19.33
N ASP A 2 28.12 5.65 -18.95
CA ASP A 2 28.78 6.45 -17.93
C ASP A 2 28.31 5.98 -16.55
N VAL A 3 29.13 5.20 -15.86
CA VAL A 3 28.79 4.50 -14.61
C VAL A 3 28.39 5.47 -13.49
N MET A 4 28.83 6.73 -13.59
CA MET A 4 28.48 7.80 -12.67
C MET A 4 27.02 8.24 -12.78
N GLN A 5 26.32 7.96 -13.89
CA GLN A 5 24.90 8.29 -14.02
C GLN A 5 24.00 7.29 -13.28
N ILE A 6 24.44 6.03 -13.11
CA ILE A 6 23.70 4.99 -12.40
C ILE A 6 23.71 5.26 -10.89
N LEU A 7 24.81 5.82 -10.37
CA LEU A 7 24.96 6.14 -8.94
C LEU A 7 24.30 7.46 -8.52
N ASN A 8 23.96 8.32 -9.47
CA ASN A 8 23.33 9.63 -9.24
C ASN A 8 21.83 9.64 -9.55
N TYR A 9 21.21 8.49 -9.86
CA TYR A 9 19.76 8.42 -9.93
C TYR A 9 19.23 8.72 -8.52
N PRO A 10 18.34 9.72 -8.34
CA PRO A 10 17.69 9.92 -7.06
C PRO A 10 16.98 8.63 -6.73
N SER A 11 17.56 7.84 -5.82
CA SER A 11 17.05 6.51 -5.47
C SER A 11 15.55 6.62 -5.26
N GLU A 12 14.75 6.01 -6.14
CA GLU A 12 13.30 6.03 -6.03
C GLU A 12 12.83 5.27 -4.77
N ASN A 13 13.76 4.64 -4.04
CA ASN A 13 13.55 4.05 -2.71
C ASN A 13 13.18 5.07 -1.62
N LYS A 14 12.99 6.37 -1.94
CA LYS A 14 12.50 7.35 -0.95
C LYS A 14 11.05 7.09 -0.51
N SER A 15 10.38 6.12 -1.13
CA SER A 15 9.07 5.69 -0.71
C SER A 15 9.07 4.18 -0.58
N LEU A 16 9.85 3.66 0.38
CA LEU A 16 9.46 2.42 1.03
C LEU A 16 8.18 2.75 1.83
N ILE A 17 7.05 2.85 1.13
CA ILE A 17 5.75 2.85 1.78
C ILE A 17 5.69 1.52 2.51
N GLU A 18 5.63 1.60 3.82
CA GLU A 18 5.49 0.43 4.65
C GLU A 18 4.20 -0.28 4.18
N PRO A 19 4.27 -1.59 3.89
CA PRO A 19 3.07 -2.32 3.51
C PRO A 19 2.05 -2.21 4.65
N PRO A 20 0.75 -2.15 4.34
CA PRO A 20 -0.28 -2.14 5.37
C PRO A 20 -0.14 -3.39 6.25
N THR A 21 -0.40 -3.24 7.54
CA THR A 21 -0.36 -4.39 8.47
C THR A 21 -1.56 -5.30 8.28
N ASP A 22 -1.49 -6.53 8.78
CA ASP A 22 -2.61 -7.48 8.73
C ASP A 22 -3.86 -6.89 9.40
N GLU A 23 -3.70 -6.10 10.47
CA GLU A 23 -4.81 -5.42 11.14
C GLU A 23 -5.43 -4.31 10.29
N GLU A 24 -4.64 -3.55 9.51
CA GLU A 24 -5.16 -2.54 8.57
C GLU A 24 -5.89 -3.19 7.40
N ILE A 25 -5.39 -4.33 6.92
CA ILE A 25 -6.04 -5.13 5.87
C ILE A 25 -7.37 -5.69 6.38
N ILE A 26 -7.39 -6.30 7.57
CA ILE A 26 -8.62 -6.88 8.16
C ILE A 26 -9.67 -5.80 8.42
N GLN A 27 -9.28 -4.63 8.94
CA GLN A 27 -10.19 -3.49 9.11
C GLN A 27 -10.75 -3.00 7.78
N GLY A 28 -9.90 -2.83 6.76
CA GLY A 28 -10.35 -2.44 5.42
C GLY A 28 -11.33 -3.44 4.81
N VAL A 29 -11.14 -4.75 5.02
CA VAL A 29 -12.07 -5.79 4.56
C VAL A 29 -13.38 -5.77 5.32
N MET A 30 -13.36 -5.56 6.64
CA MET A 30 -14.59 -5.42 7.46
C MET A 30 -15.41 -4.20 7.04
N ASP A 31 -14.74 -3.06 6.81
CA ASP A 31 -15.41 -1.80 6.42
C ASP A 31 -16.03 -1.89 5.02
N VAL A 32 -15.37 -2.56 4.07
CA VAL A 32 -15.92 -2.85 2.73
C VAL A 32 -17.10 -3.82 2.81
N SER A 33 -17.02 -4.84 3.67
CA SER A 33 -18.09 -5.82 3.84
C SER A 33 -19.33 -5.25 4.55
N ALA A 34 -19.17 -4.19 5.34
CA ALA A 34 -20.28 -3.50 6.00
C ALA A 34 -21.12 -2.64 5.04
N ASP A 35 -20.55 -2.23 3.91
CA ASP A 35 -21.26 -1.45 2.88
C ASP A 35 -22.05 -2.37 1.92
N ASP A 36 -21.61 -3.62 1.74
CA ASP A 36 -22.20 -4.56 0.79
C ASP A 36 -23.38 -5.39 1.33
N GLU A 37 -23.60 -5.52 2.64
CA GLU A 37 -24.80 -6.18 3.15
C GLU A 37 -25.10 -5.86 4.63
N LEU A 38 -26.00 -4.90 4.85
CA LEU A 38 -26.87 -4.92 6.04
C LEU A 38 -28.29 -4.48 5.70
N TRP A 39 -28.85 -5.04 4.61
CA TRP A 39 -30.29 -5.23 4.48
C TRP A 39 -30.67 -6.54 5.19
N ILE A 40 -31.14 -6.42 6.43
CA ILE A 40 -31.84 -7.51 7.12
C ILE A 40 -33.34 -7.29 6.83
N PRO A 41 -34.08 -8.26 6.24
CA PRO A 41 -35.51 -8.10 5.96
C PRO A 41 -36.36 -7.96 7.22
#